data_AF-A0A2U2EG71-F1
#
_entry.id   AF-A0A2U2EG71-F1
#
_cell.length_a   1.000
_cell.length_b   1.000
_cell.length_c   1.000
_cell.angle_alpha   90.00
_cell.angle_beta   90.00
_cell.angle_gamma   90.00
#
_symmetry.space_group_name_H-M   'P 1'
#
loop_
_entity.id
_entity.type
_entity.pdbx_description
1 polymer ?
#
loop_
_entity_poly.entity_id
_entity_poly.type
_entity_poly.pdbx_seq_one_letter_code
_entity_poly.pdbx_strand_id
1 'polypeptide(L)'
;MEQQRKGRNKETIVNSAYINSGEYKRKFDNIADNAELSRLLYKLAKNMLIHRSGTEFEDMYWIDLDEIRVIAEETNSLVKKRIIYSNKIIKKIQSCKNIITIHSHPDSFPPSIADFNSNYDHNYVVGIVACHNGKLYMYSANERINEDYYKLVVEGFLKIGYNEEEAQIKALENLQINFDIKFKEVTDYDCI
;
A
#
# COMPACT_ATOMS: atom_id res chain seq x y z
N MET A 1 23.49 -0.96 20.72
CA MET A 1 22.02 -0.77 20.79
C MET A 1 21.62 0.61 21.35
N GLU A 2 22.46 1.65 21.24
CA GLU A 2 22.11 3.00 21.75
C GLU A 2 22.29 4.12 20.70
N GLN A 3 22.89 3.82 19.55
CA GLN A 3 23.06 4.78 18.44
C GLN A 3 21.85 4.88 17.49
N GLN A 4 20.88 3.95 17.54
CA GLN A 4 19.67 4.00 16.70
C GLN A 4 18.56 4.93 17.23
N ARG A 5 18.74 5.58 18.39
CA ARG A 5 17.70 6.40 19.04
C ARG A 5 17.77 7.90 18.72
N LYS A 6 18.83 8.38 18.04
CA LYS A 6 18.88 9.74 17.49
C LYS A 6 18.52 9.69 16.00
N GLY A 7 17.31 10.15 15.64
CA GLY A 7 16.91 10.33 14.23
C GLY A 7 15.62 9.64 13.77
N ARG A 8 14.82 9.02 14.66
CA ARG A 8 13.52 8.46 14.27
C ARG A 8 12.50 9.58 14.03
N ASN A 9 11.77 9.51 12.92
CA ASN A 9 10.67 10.41 12.63
C ASN A 9 9.48 10.03 13.53
N LYS A 10 9.03 10.95 14.39
CA LYS A 10 7.93 10.68 15.33
C LYS A 10 6.59 10.49 14.64
N GLU A 11 6.37 11.20 13.54
CA GLU A 11 5.11 11.17 12.79
C GLU A 11 4.88 9.82 12.09
N THR A 12 5.94 9.03 11.90
CA THR A 12 5.87 7.72 11.25
C THR A 12 6.05 6.56 12.23
N ILE A 13 5.96 6.81 13.55
CA ILE A 13 6.02 5.74 14.55
C ILE A 13 4.71 4.96 14.53
N VAL A 14 4.84 3.64 14.34
CA VAL A 14 3.73 2.71 14.37
C VAL A 14 3.33 2.36 15.80
N ASN A 15 2.02 2.28 16.06
CA ASN A 15 1.49 1.71 17.29
C ASN A 15 1.62 0.17 17.27
N SER A 16 2.74 -0.34 17.78
CA SER A 16 3.02 -1.79 17.79
C SER A 16 1.97 -2.61 18.54
N ALA A 17 1.33 -2.08 19.58
CA ALA A 17 0.28 -2.80 20.30
C ALA A 17 -0.96 -3.00 19.42
N TYR A 18 -1.36 -1.95 18.68
CA TYR A 18 -2.45 -2.02 17.73
C TYR A 18 -2.14 -2.99 16.57
N ILE A 19 -0.95 -2.90 15.98
CA ILE A 19 -0.55 -3.79 14.86
C ILE A 19 -0.47 -5.27 15.28
N ASN A 20 -0.21 -5.57 16.55
CA ASN A 20 -0.25 -6.94 17.06
C ASN A 20 -1.64 -7.38 17.56
N SER A 21 -2.64 -6.51 17.51
CA SER A 21 -3.98 -6.79 18.03
C SER A 21 -4.78 -7.71 17.10
N GLY A 22 -5.79 -8.38 17.68
CA GLY A 22 -6.77 -9.13 16.90
C GLY A 22 -7.63 -8.24 16.01
N GLU A 23 -7.81 -6.96 16.37
CA GLU A 23 -8.55 -5.98 15.57
C GLU A 23 -7.85 -5.72 14.24
N TYR A 24 -6.57 -5.31 14.28
CA TYR A 24 -5.82 -5.07 13.05
C TYR A 24 -5.69 -6.33 12.19
N LYS A 25 -5.56 -7.51 12.81
CA LYS A 25 -5.53 -8.80 12.11
C LYS A 25 -6.82 -9.07 11.32
N ARG A 26 -8.00 -8.78 11.88
CA ARG A 26 -9.29 -9.07 11.24
C ARG A 26 -9.51 -8.30 9.96
N LYS A 27 -8.91 -7.11 9.80
CA LYS A 27 -8.98 -6.36 8.53
C LYS A 27 -8.54 -7.20 7.33
N PHE A 28 -7.58 -8.10 7.50
CA PHE A 28 -7.08 -8.95 6.42
C PHE A 28 -8.06 -10.06 6.00
N ASP A 29 -9.02 -10.40 6.85
CA ASP A 29 -10.10 -11.32 6.51
C ASP A 29 -11.08 -10.66 5.53
N ASN A 30 -11.16 -9.32 5.50
CA ASN A 30 -11.98 -8.54 4.55
C ASN A 30 -11.26 -8.24 3.21
N ILE A 31 -9.98 -8.63 3.09
CA ILE A 31 -9.20 -8.46 1.85
C ILE A 31 -9.40 -9.65 0.92
N ALA A 32 -9.44 -10.86 1.48
CA ALA A 32 -9.53 -12.10 0.73
C ALA A 32 -10.38 -13.13 1.47
N ASP A 33 -11.25 -13.80 0.74
CA ASP A 33 -11.99 -14.97 1.23
C ASP A 33 -11.09 -16.24 1.18
N ASN A 34 -9.90 -16.13 1.75
CA ASN A 34 -8.93 -17.21 1.85
C ASN A 34 -8.07 -17.02 3.11
N ALA A 35 -8.29 -17.87 4.10
CA ALA A 35 -7.63 -17.76 5.40
C ALA A 35 -6.11 -17.96 5.37
N GLU A 36 -5.54 -18.61 4.35
CA GLU A 36 -4.09 -18.72 4.19
C GLU A 36 -3.51 -17.38 3.70
N LEU A 37 -4.13 -16.81 2.67
CA LEU A 37 -3.74 -15.51 2.12
C LEU A 37 -3.91 -14.38 3.16
N SER A 38 -5.03 -14.32 3.89
CA SER A 38 -5.25 -13.32 4.95
C SER A 38 -4.18 -13.39 6.03
N ARG A 39 -3.78 -14.60 6.45
CA ARG A 39 -2.69 -14.79 7.42
C ARG A 39 -1.34 -14.35 6.87
N LEU A 40 -1.04 -14.66 5.60
CA LEU A 40 0.20 -14.24 4.94
C LEU A 40 0.26 -12.72 4.86
N LEU A 41 -0.78 -12.07 4.35
CA LEU A 41 -0.85 -10.61 4.22
C LEU A 41 -0.71 -9.91 5.56
N TYR A 42 -1.41 -10.38 6.60
CA TYR A 42 -1.26 -9.83 7.96
C TYR A 42 0.19 -9.94 8.46
N LYS A 43 0.81 -11.12 8.29
CA LYS A 43 2.20 -11.35 8.72
C LYS A 43 3.15 -10.39 8.02
N LEU A 44 3.00 -10.20 6.70
CA LEU A 44 3.85 -9.30 5.91
C LEU A 44 3.63 -7.85 6.31
N ALA A 45 2.38 -7.38 6.38
CA ALA A 45 2.04 -6.02 6.81
C ALA A 45 2.63 -5.70 8.19
N LYS A 46 2.42 -6.60 9.15
CA LYS A 46 3.00 -6.46 10.49
C LYS A 46 4.52 -6.31 10.46
N ASN A 47 5.20 -7.17 9.71
CA ASN A 47 6.66 -7.14 9.61
C ASN A 47 7.14 -5.81 9.02
N MET A 48 6.53 -5.35 7.92
CA MET A 48 6.86 -4.06 7.28
C MET A 48 6.68 -2.89 8.22
N LEU A 49 5.51 -2.81 8.86
CA LEU A 49 5.18 -1.70 9.73
C LEU A 49 6.10 -1.62 10.96
N ILE A 50 6.43 -2.77 11.56
CA ILE A 50 7.38 -2.80 12.70
C ILE A 50 8.79 -2.45 12.22
N HIS A 51 9.22 -2.99 11.08
CA HIS A 51 10.54 -2.75 10.50
C HIS A 51 10.75 -1.27 10.15
N ARG A 52 9.78 -0.64 9.49
CA ARG A 52 9.85 0.75 9.00
C ARG A 52 9.36 1.79 10.00
N SER A 53 8.88 1.39 11.17
CA SER A 53 8.42 2.30 12.22
C SER A 53 9.47 3.39 12.54
N GLY A 54 9.06 4.65 12.46
CA GLY A 54 9.92 5.81 12.69
C GLY A 54 10.91 6.12 11.55
N THR A 55 10.69 5.56 10.36
CA THR A 55 11.44 5.85 9.13
C THR A 55 10.49 6.39 8.05
N GLU A 56 11.04 6.92 6.95
CA GLU A 56 10.27 7.36 5.77
C GLU A 56 10.51 6.42 4.58
N PHE A 57 10.96 5.20 4.85
CA PHE A 57 11.22 4.18 3.84
C PHE A 57 10.06 3.20 3.77
N GLU A 58 9.95 2.54 2.63
CA GLU A 58 8.88 1.59 2.35
C GLU A 58 9.44 0.19 2.16
N ASP A 59 8.66 -0.80 2.57
CA ASP A 59 8.85 -2.20 2.20
C ASP A 59 7.77 -2.59 1.19
N MET A 60 8.08 -3.53 0.29
CA MET A 60 7.11 -4.11 -0.64
C MET A 60 7.34 -5.61 -0.81
N TYR A 61 6.24 -6.36 -0.94
CA TYR A 61 6.22 -7.77 -1.28
C TYR A 61 5.34 -8.02 -2.50
N TRP A 62 5.77 -8.96 -3.33
CA TRP A 62 4.99 -9.54 -4.42
C TRP A 62 4.64 -10.98 -4.07
N ILE A 63 3.36 -11.31 -4.20
CA ILE A 63 2.77 -12.57 -3.75
C ILE A 63 2.11 -13.25 -4.94
N ASP A 64 2.45 -14.50 -5.16
CA ASP A 64 1.77 -15.38 -6.13
C ASP A 64 0.47 -15.89 -5.51
N LEU A 65 -0.66 -15.65 -6.15
CA LEU A 65 -1.97 -16.09 -5.67
C LEU A 65 -2.25 -17.58 -5.88
N ASP A 66 -1.62 -18.20 -6.87
CA ASP A 66 -1.86 -19.61 -7.20
C ASP A 66 -1.19 -20.50 -6.13
N GLU A 67 -0.01 -20.09 -5.66
CA GLU A 67 0.78 -20.81 -4.65
C GLU A 67 0.75 -20.17 -3.25
N ILE A 68 0.09 -19.01 -3.10
CA ILE A 68 -0.01 -18.22 -1.85
C ILE A 68 1.36 -18.05 -1.18
N ARG A 69 2.34 -17.55 -1.94
CA ARG A 69 3.71 -17.34 -1.43
C ARG A 69 4.35 -16.06 -1.95
N VAL A 70 5.28 -15.53 -1.16
CA VAL A 70 6.13 -14.41 -1.58
C VAL A 70 7.07 -14.86 -2.69
N ILE A 71 7.03 -14.17 -3.83
CA ILE A 71 7.91 -14.42 -4.98
C ILE A 71 9.04 -13.41 -5.12
N ALA A 72 8.84 -12.20 -4.59
CA ALA A 72 9.84 -11.15 -4.53
C ALA A 72 9.57 -10.21 -3.34
N GLU A 73 10.60 -9.51 -2.90
CA GLU A 73 10.53 -8.49 -1.84
C GLU A 73 11.54 -7.37 -2.11
N GLU A 74 11.20 -6.17 -1.69
CA GLU A 74 12.11 -5.03 -1.58
C GLU A 74 11.94 -4.45 -0.17
N THR A 75 12.90 -4.77 0.70
CA THR A 75 12.86 -4.42 2.12
C THR A 75 14.12 -3.71 2.60
N ASN A 76 15.07 -3.42 1.69
CA ASN A 76 16.37 -2.84 2.04
C ASN A 76 16.57 -1.45 1.42
N SER A 77 15.63 -0.99 0.60
CA SER A 77 15.63 0.37 0.04
C SER A 77 15.76 1.41 1.15
N LEU A 78 16.64 2.39 0.88
CA LEU A 78 16.83 3.61 1.66
C LEU A 78 16.40 4.85 0.84
N VAL A 79 15.62 4.64 -0.23
CA VAL A 79 14.98 5.73 -0.96
C VAL A 79 13.67 6.06 -0.25
N LYS A 80 13.50 7.32 0.13
CA LYS A 80 12.31 7.77 0.86
C LYS A 80 11.06 7.66 -0.02
N LYS A 81 9.97 7.14 0.57
CA LYS A 81 8.60 7.16 0.02
C LYS A 81 8.52 6.64 -1.41
N ARG A 82 9.24 5.55 -1.69
CA ARG A 82 9.36 4.95 -3.02
C ARG A 82 9.89 3.52 -2.97
N ILE A 83 9.27 2.65 -3.75
CA ILE A 83 9.79 1.32 -4.06
C ILE A 83 10.72 1.35 -5.28
N ILE A 84 11.86 0.68 -5.17
CA ILE A 84 12.81 0.52 -6.26
C ILE A 84 12.69 -0.87 -6.86
N TYR A 85 12.35 -0.92 -8.15
CA TYR A 85 12.30 -2.15 -8.91
C TYR A 85 13.69 -2.53 -9.39
N SER A 86 14.33 -3.49 -8.74
CA SER A 86 15.58 -4.07 -9.24
C SER A 86 15.33 -4.93 -10.48
N ASN A 87 16.35 -5.09 -11.35
CA ASN A 87 16.27 -5.98 -12.51
C ASN A 87 15.90 -7.42 -12.13
N LYS A 88 16.28 -7.88 -10.93
CA LYS A 88 15.92 -9.21 -10.42
C LYS A 88 14.42 -9.31 -10.13
N ILE A 89 13.85 -8.28 -9.49
CA ILE A 89 12.41 -8.19 -9.20
C ILE A 89 11.63 -8.17 -10.52
N ILE A 90 12.01 -7.28 -11.46
CA ILE A 90 11.33 -7.15 -12.77
C ILE A 90 11.29 -8.50 -13.51
N LYS A 91 12.43 -9.20 -13.60
CA LYS A 91 12.48 -10.53 -14.24
C LYS A 91 11.58 -11.55 -13.54
N LYS A 92 11.50 -11.49 -12.21
CA LYS A 92 10.69 -12.44 -11.43
C LYS A 92 9.20 -12.19 -11.63
N ILE A 93 8.75 -10.94 -11.55
CA ILE A 93 7.33 -10.59 -11.72
C ILE A 93 6.85 -10.84 -13.15
N GLN A 94 7.69 -10.61 -14.18
CA GLN A 94 7.35 -10.89 -15.57
C GLN A 94 7.15 -12.39 -15.86
N SER A 95 7.72 -13.27 -15.04
CA SER A 95 7.59 -14.72 -15.17
C SER A 95 6.39 -15.32 -14.44
N CYS A 96 5.70 -14.51 -13.63
CA CYS A 96 4.56 -14.91 -12.81
C CYS A 96 3.28 -14.24 -13.33
N LYS A 97 2.14 -14.85 -13.02
CA LYS A 97 0.80 -14.27 -13.23
C LYS A 97 0.10 -14.21 -11.88
N ASN A 98 -1.10 -13.62 -11.84
CA ASN A 98 -1.94 -13.57 -10.64
C ASN A 98 -1.21 -13.03 -9.41
N ILE A 99 -0.50 -11.91 -9.58
CA ILE A 99 0.33 -11.33 -8.52
C ILE A 99 -0.48 -10.32 -7.71
N ILE A 100 -0.44 -10.44 -6.39
CA ILE A 100 -0.83 -9.38 -5.45
C ILE A 100 0.41 -8.68 -4.95
N THR A 101 0.29 -7.37 -4.72
CA THR A 101 1.33 -6.59 -4.04
C THR A 101 0.84 -6.05 -2.70
N ILE A 102 1.76 -5.94 -1.74
CA ILE A 102 1.53 -5.22 -0.49
C ILE A 102 2.77 -4.39 -0.16
N HIS A 103 2.58 -3.12 0.19
CA HIS A 103 3.66 -2.22 0.57
C HIS A 103 3.25 -1.27 1.69
N SER A 104 4.22 -0.67 2.38
CA SER A 104 3.96 0.22 3.52
C SER A 104 3.99 1.70 3.14
N HIS A 105 3.06 2.51 3.66
CA HIS A 105 3.10 3.98 3.52
C HIS A 105 3.44 4.67 4.86
N PRO A 106 4.61 5.33 4.99
CA PRO A 106 5.02 5.97 6.23
C PRO A 106 4.16 7.19 6.61
N ASP A 107 3.68 7.95 5.63
CA ASP A 107 2.80 9.12 5.86
C ASP A 107 1.33 8.73 6.03
N SER A 108 1.00 7.44 5.83
CA SER A 108 -0.36 6.90 5.94
C SER A 108 -1.39 7.47 4.95
N PHE A 109 -0.95 8.13 3.89
CA PHE A 109 -1.81 8.53 2.77
C PHE A 109 -2.32 7.33 1.96
N PRO A 110 -3.44 7.49 1.23
CA PRO A 110 -3.93 6.48 0.28
C PRO A 110 -2.89 6.18 -0.82
N PRO A 111 -3.11 5.14 -1.66
CA PRO A 111 -2.25 4.83 -2.79
C PRO A 111 -2.08 6.04 -3.71
N SER A 112 -0.85 6.29 -4.12
CA SER A 112 -0.51 7.31 -5.10
C SER A 112 -0.84 6.85 -6.52
N ILE A 113 -0.89 7.78 -7.48
CA ILE A 113 -1.04 7.41 -8.90
C ILE A 113 0.14 6.62 -9.44
N ALA A 114 1.33 6.77 -8.87
CA ALA A 114 2.46 5.91 -9.22
C ALA A 114 2.18 4.44 -8.84
N ASP A 115 1.43 4.20 -7.77
CA ASP A 115 1.02 2.86 -7.35
C ASP A 115 0.01 2.26 -8.33
N PHE A 116 -1.02 3.01 -8.72
CA PHE A 116 -1.98 2.59 -9.76
C PHE A 116 -1.29 2.32 -11.09
N ASN A 117 -0.42 3.23 -11.55
CA ASN A 117 0.31 3.05 -12.80
C ASN A 117 1.25 1.84 -12.74
N SER A 118 1.94 1.62 -11.60
CA SER A 118 2.73 0.42 -11.39
C SER A 118 1.88 -0.86 -11.38
N ASN A 119 0.67 -0.81 -10.83
CA ASN A 119 -0.27 -1.93 -10.82
C ASN A 119 -0.71 -2.30 -12.24
N TYR A 120 -1.06 -1.30 -13.04
CA TYR A 120 -1.41 -1.46 -14.46
C TYR A 120 -0.21 -1.95 -15.29
N ASP A 121 0.94 -1.27 -15.22
CA ASP A 121 2.12 -1.55 -16.06
C ASP A 121 2.64 -2.98 -15.88
N HIS A 122 2.42 -3.58 -14.71
CA HIS A 122 2.86 -4.94 -14.39
C HIS A 122 1.71 -5.96 -14.30
N ASN A 123 0.47 -5.56 -14.61
CA ASN A 123 -0.73 -6.40 -14.59
C ASN A 123 -0.94 -7.12 -13.25
N TYR A 124 -0.77 -6.42 -12.13
CA TYR A 124 -1.07 -6.98 -10.81
C TYR A 124 -2.59 -7.07 -10.61
N VAL A 125 -3.04 -8.12 -9.93
CA VAL A 125 -4.48 -8.35 -9.67
C VAL A 125 -5.03 -7.30 -8.72
N VAL A 126 -4.30 -7.03 -7.64
CA VAL A 126 -4.64 -6.01 -6.64
C VAL A 126 -3.35 -5.56 -5.94
N GLY A 127 -3.27 -4.28 -5.65
CA GLY A 127 -2.27 -3.71 -4.76
C GLY A 127 -2.89 -3.37 -3.41
N ILE A 128 -2.09 -3.51 -2.36
CA ILE A 128 -2.47 -3.22 -0.99
C ILE A 128 -1.46 -2.24 -0.39
N VAL A 129 -1.96 -1.18 0.23
CA VAL A 129 -1.16 -0.26 1.05
C VAL A 129 -1.41 -0.57 2.52
N ALA A 130 -0.34 -0.76 3.29
CA ALA A 130 -0.37 -0.83 4.74
C ALA A 130 0.18 0.47 5.35
N CYS A 131 -0.70 1.28 5.92
CA CYS A 131 -0.33 2.58 6.48
C CYS A 131 0.22 2.45 7.91
N HIS A 132 1.13 3.34 8.30
CA HIS A 132 1.71 3.36 9.64
C HIS A 132 0.70 3.65 10.76
N ASN A 133 -0.39 4.35 10.44
CA ASN A 133 -1.54 4.53 11.34
C ASN A 133 -2.46 3.29 11.43
N GLY A 134 -2.18 2.22 10.68
CA GLY A 134 -2.96 0.98 10.67
C GLY A 134 -4.18 0.99 9.75
N LYS A 135 -4.35 2.01 8.89
CA LYS A 135 -5.24 1.90 7.73
C LYS A 135 -4.69 0.90 6.72
N LEU A 136 -5.60 0.26 5.99
CA LEU A 136 -5.27 -0.60 4.86
C LEU A 136 -6.08 -0.10 3.67
N TYR A 137 -5.44 0.03 2.52
CA TYR A 137 -6.14 0.36 1.29
C TYR A 137 -5.94 -0.75 0.26
N MET A 138 -6.98 -1.05 -0.50
CA MET A 138 -6.93 -1.92 -1.67
C MET A 138 -7.12 -1.08 -2.92
N TYR A 139 -6.36 -1.39 -3.96
CA TYR A 139 -6.48 -0.70 -5.24
C TYR A 139 -6.16 -1.61 -6.43
N SER A 140 -6.71 -1.27 -7.59
CA SER A 140 -6.37 -1.91 -8.88
C SER A 140 -6.54 -0.91 -10.02
N ALA A 141 -5.82 -1.13 -11.13
CA ALA A 141 -5.90 -0.30 -12.32
C ALA A 141 -5.90 -1.16 -13.59
N ASN A 142 -6.83 -0.87 -14.51
CA ASN A 142 -6.87 -1.44 -15.85
C ASN A 142 -6.49 -0.41 -16.93
N GLU A 143 -6.15 0.81 -16.52
CA GLU A 143 -5.59 1.83 -17.39
C GLU A 143 -4.57 2.71 -16.66
N ARG A 144 -3.73 3.39 -17.44
CA ARG A 144 -2.73 4.32 -16.93
C ARG A 144 -3.33 5.70 -16.73
N ILE A 145 -3.09 6.31 -15.57
CA ILE A 145 -3.55 7.66 -15.26
C ILE A 145 -2.40 8.66 -15.45
N ASN A 146 -2.71 9.80 -16.06
CA ASN A 146 -1.79 10.91 -16.17
C ASN A 146 -1.56 11.54 -14.78
N GLU A 147 -0.31 11.53 -14.31
CA GLU A 147 0.06 12.04 -12.98
C GLU A 147 -0.24 13.54 -12.80
N ASP A 148 -0.08 14.36 -13.85
CA ASP A 148 -0.34 15.79 -13.78
C ASP A 148 -1.84 16.09 -13.74
N TYR A 149 -2.65 15.25 -14.39
CA TYR A 149 -4.10 15.32 -14.25
C TYR A 149 -4.52 15.05 -12.80
N TYR A 150 -3.98 14.00 -12.17
CA TYR A 150 -4.25 13.73 -10.75
C TYR A 150 -3.85 14.88 -9.84
N LYS A 151 -2.63 15.43 -10.00
CA LYS A 151 -2.18 16.58 -9.21
C LYS A 151 -3.15 17.75 -9.34
N LEU A 152 -3.62 18.04 -10.56
CA LEU A 152 -4.61 19.09 -10.81
C LEU A 152 -5.93 18.84 -10.05
N VAL A 153 -6.42 17.60 -10.03
CA VAL A 153 -7.65 17.23 -9.31
C VAL A 153 -7.45 17.38 -7.80
N VAL A 154 -6.33 16.89 -7.24
CA VAL A 154 -5.99 17.06 -5.81
C VAL A 154 -5.91 18.55 -5.45
N GLU A 155 -5.21 19.36 -6.24
CA GLU A 155 -5.14 20.81 -6.04
C GLU A 155 -6.52 21.48 -6.04
N GLY A 156 -7.45 20.98 -6.86
CA GLY A 156 -8.84 21.45 -6.86
C GLY A 156 -9.51 21.26 -5.51
N PHE A 157 -9.37 20.08 -4.90
CA PHE A 157 -9.92 19.79 -3.58
C PHE A 157 -9.21 20.57 -2.46
N LEU A 158 -7.88 20.73 -2.54
CA LEU A 158 -7.13 21.57 -1.60
C LEU A 158 -7.62 23.04 -1.63
N LYS A 159 -7.85 23.60 -2.82
CA LYS A 159 -8.32 25.00 -2.98
C LYS A 159 -9.69 25.27 -2.38
N ILE A 160 -10.54 24.25 -2.24
CA ILE A 160 -11.88 24.38 -1.62
C ILE A 160 -11.90 24.00 -0.14
N GLY A 161 -10.73 23.73 0.46
CA GLY A 161 -10.55 23.66 1.92
C GLY A 161 -10.37 22.27 2.50
N TYR A 162 -10.29 21.21 1.68
CA TYR A 162 -9.95 19.87 2.17
C TYR A 162 -8.49 19.82 2.63
N ASN A 163 -8.20 19.02 3.65
CA ASN A 163 -6.82 18.73 4.03
C ASN A 163 -6.16 17.76 3.03
N GLU A 164 -4.84 17.54 3.15
CA GLU A 164 -4.06 16.73 2.21
C GLU A 164 -4.61 15.29 2.05
N GLU A 165 -4.93 14.60 3.14
CA GLU A 165 -5.47 13.24 3.09
C GLU A 165 -6.86 13.23 2.43
N GLU A 166 -7.74 14.14 2.85
CA GLU A 166 -9.10 14.26 2.31
C GLU A 166 -9.09 14.60 0.82
N ALA A 167 -8.21 15.51 0.40
CA ALA A 167 -8.07 15.92 -0.99
C ALA A 167 -7.61 14.76 -1.88
N GLN A 168 -6.65 13.96 -1.42
CA GLN A 168 -6.21 12.77 -2.14
C GLN A 168 -7.31 11.71 -2.22
N ILE A 169 -8.03 11.44 -1.13
CA ILE A 169 -9.17 10.50 -1.14
C ILE A 169 -10.25 10.98 -2.12
N LYS A 170 -10.64 12.26 -2.07
CA LYS A 170 -11.64 12.85 -2.97
C LYS A 170 -11.19 12.82 -4.43
N ALA A 171 -9.91 13.02 -4.70
CA ALA A 171 -9.35 12.89 -6.03
C ALA A 171 -9.42 11.44 -6.54
N LEU A 172 -9.08 10.45 -5.70
CA LEU A 172 -9.20 9.02 -6.06
C LEU A 172 -10.66 8.60 -6.28
N GLU A 173 -11.60 9.06 -5.44
CA GLU A 173 -13.04 8.87 -5.64
C GLU A 173 -13.51 9.45 -6.98
N ASN A 174 -13.04 10.66 -7.33
CA ASN A 174 -13.34 11.28 -8.62
C ASN A 174 -12.74 10.50 -9.79
N LEU A 175 -11.49 10.04 -9.67
CA LEU A 175 -10.83 9.26 -10.71
C LEU A 175 -11.51 7.90 -10.92
N GLN A 176 -11.92 7.20 -9.86
CA GLN A 176 -12.65 5.94 -9.96
C GLN A 176 -13.98 6.05 -10.74
N ILE A 177 -14.58 7.25 -10.82
CA ILE A 177 -15.79 7.49 -11.63
C ILE A 177 -15.45 7.63 -13.12
N ASN A 178 -14.28 8.18 -13.43
CA ASN A 178 -13.91 8.62 -14.78
C ASN A 178 -12.90 7.69 -15.48
N PHE A 179 -12.23 6.82 -14.73
CA PHE A 179 -11.19 5.91 -15.17
C PHE A 179 -11.44 4.51 -14.61
N ASP A 180 -10.96 3.48 -15.30
CA ASP A 180 -10.99 2.07 -14.89
C ASP A 180 -9.92 1.78 -13.84
N ILE A 181 -10.10 2.41 -12.68
CA ILE A 181 -9.38 2.12 -11.45
C ILE A 181 -10.37 1.78 -10.35
N LYS A 182 -9.90 1.06 -9.33
CA LYS A 182 -10.67 0.79 -8.12
C LYS A 182 -9.84 1.11 -6.89
N PHE A 183 -10.47 1.66 -5.87
CA PHE A 183 -9.87 2.05 -4.61
C PHE A 183 -10.87 1.94 -3.47
N LYS A 184 -10.44 1.37 -2.35
CA LYS A 184 -11.19 1.42 -1.09
C LYS A 184 -10.27 1.33 0.13
N GLU A 185 -10.69 1.94 1.22
CA GLU A 185 -10.17 1.58 2.55
C GLU A 185 -10.77 0.23 2.96
N VAL A 186 -9.98 -0.64 3.59
CA VAL A 186 -10.45 -1.89 4.16
C VAL A 186 -10.97 -1.61 5.56
N THR A 187 -12.27 -1.72 5.75
CA THR A 187 -12.92 -1.51 7.03
C THR A 187 -13.56 -2.80 7.55
N ASP A 188 -13.79 -2.87 8.86
CA ASP A 188 -14.48 -4.00 9.50
C ASP A 188 -15.97 -4.08 9.10
N TYR A 189 -16.49 -3.07 8.40
CA TYR A 189 -17.90 -2.95 8.01
C TYR A 189 -18.16 -3.28 6.53
N ASP A 190 -17.14 -3.67 5.77
CA ASP A 190 -17.28 -4.12 4.39
C ASP A 190 -17.69 -5.62 4.35
N CYS A 191 -18.88 -5.94 4.89
CA CYS A 191 -19.49 -7.24 4.69
C CYS A 191 -20.27 -7.24 3.36
N ILE A 192 -20.01 -8.24 2.52
CA ILE A 192 -20.77 -8.57 1.29
C ILE A 192 -22.23 -8.89 1.66
#